data_AF-A0A924W478-F1
#
_entry.id   AF-A0A924W478-F1
#
_cell.length_a   1.000
_cell.length_b   1.000
_cell.length_c   1.000
_cell.angle_alpha   90.00
_cell.angle_beta   90.00
_cell.angle_gamma   90.00
#
_symmetry.space_group_name_H-M   'P 1'
#
loop_
_entity.id
_entity.type
_entity.pdbx_description
1 polymer ?
#
loop_
_entity_poly.entity_id
_entity_poly.type
_entity_poly.pdbx_seq_one_letter_code
_entity_poly.pdbx_strand_id
1 'polypeptide(L)'
;MRRLGIILAAGLLLSACASTQTTQGPGPAAQPETGGQAFALQPADFLDIPDWRSADLAPALLAFRRACDGRRQRAADAALPGGGRYGG
;
A
#
# COMPACT_ATOMS: atom_id res chain seq x y z
N MET A 1 -24.47 5.32 -38.68
CA MET A 1 -23.41 4.30 -38.89
C MET A 1 -22.04 4.78 -38.39
N ARG A 2 -21.44 5.85 -38.94
CA ARG A 2 -20.08 6.32 -38.56
C ARG A 2 -19.92 6.75 -37.09
N ARG A 3 -20.95 7.38 -36.50
CA ARG A 3 -20.95 7.81 -35.09
C ARG A 3 -21.08 6.64 -34.10
N LEU A 4 -21.76 5.56 -34.51
CA LEU A 4 -21.91 4.35 -33.69
C LEU A 4 -20.58 3.59 -33.58
N GLY A 5 -19.80 3.55 -34.66
CA GLY A 5 -18.47 2.93 -34.66
C GLY A 5 -17.45 3.61 -33.75
N ILE A 6 -17.53 4.94 -33.61
CA ILE A 6 -16.62 5.70 -32.73
C ILE A 6 -16.93 5.42 -31.25
N ILE A 7 -18.22 5.31 -30.88
CA ILE A 7 -18.64 5.02 -29.50
C ILE A 7 -18.21 3.60 -29.10
N LEU A 8 -18.34 2.62 -30.00
CA LEU A 8 -17.90 1.24 -29.76
C LEU A 8 -16.38 1.14 -29.59
N ALA A 9 -15.60 1.85 -30.42
CA ALA A 9 -14.14 1.86 -30.32
C ALA A 9 -13.64 2.52 -29.01
N ALA A 10 -14.31 3.57 -28.54
CA ALA A 10 -13.97 4.20 -27.27
C ALA A 10 -14.24 3.26 -26.07
N GLY A 11 -15.34 2.52 -26.07
CA GLY A 11 -15.65 1.56 -24.99
C GLY A 11 -14.64 0.42 -24.87
N LEU A 12 -14.09 -0.06 -25.99
CA LEU A 12 -13.09 -1.13 -26.02
C LEU A 12 -11.74 -0.72 -25.42
N LEU A 13 -11.34 0.55 -25.52
CA LEU A 13 -10.09 1.05 -24.94
C LEU A 13 -10.15 1.19 -23.42
N LEU A 14 -11.33 1.47 -22.83
CA LEU A 14 -11.47 1.55 -21.37
C LEU A 14 -11.48 0.17 -20.67
N SER A 15 -11.82 -0.91 -21.38
CA SER A 15 -11.85 -2.27 -20.80
C SER A 15 -10.48 -2.93 -20.67
N ALA A 16 -9.43 -2.39 -21.30
CA ALA A 16 -8.10 -3.01 -21.32
C ALA A 16 -7.26 -2.74 -20.06
N CYS A 17 -7.64 -1.78 -19.21
CA CYS A 17 -6.93 -1.50 -17.96
C CYS A 17 -7.45 -2.32 -16.75
N ALA A 18 -8.48 -3.16 -16.91
CA ALA A 18 -9.05 -3.96 -15.82
C ALA A 18 -8.56 -5.42 -15.79
N SER A 19 -7.89 -5.91 -16.83
CA SER A 19 -7.45 -7.30 -16.91
C SER A 19 -6.04 -7.47 -16.35
N THR A 20 -5.88 -7.27 -15.04
CA THR A 20 -4.75 -7.87 -14.32
C THR A 20 -5.10 -9.33 -14.12
N GLN A 21 -4.69 -10.17 -15.06
CA GLN A 21 -4.83 -11.61 -14.97
C GLN A 21 -3.88 -12.10 -13.86
N THR A 22 -4.39 -12.31 -12.65
CA THR A 22 -3.68 -13.07 -11.62
C THR A 22 -3.54 -14.49 -12.15
N THR A 23 -2.38 -14.80 -12.73
CA THR A 23 -1.95 -16.16 -13.04
C THR A 23 -1.94 -16.93 -11.73
N GLN A 24 -3.05 -17.61 -11.45
CA GLN A 24 -3.19 -18.56 -10.35
C GLN A 24 -2.51 -19.86 -10.80
N GLY A 25 -1.19 -19.82 -10.94
CA GLY A 25 -0.40 -21.05 -10.91
C GLY A 25 -0.56 -21.72 -9.54
N PRO A 26 -0.19 -23.00 -9.37
CA PRO A 26 0.01 -23.58 -8.06
C PRO A 26 1.09 -22.75 -7.37
N GLY A 27 0.68 -21.74 -6.60
CA GLY A 27 1.57 -21.03 -5.70
C GLY A 27 2.14 -22.05 -4.71
N PRO A 28 3.34 -21.81 -4.17
CA PRO A 28 3.83 -22.59 -3.04
C PRO A 28 2.69 -22.74 -2.04
N ALA A 29 2.34 -23.98 -1.68
CA ALA A 29 1.36 -24.23 -0.64
C ALA A 29 1.74 -23.35 0.56
N ALA A 30 0.79 -22.56 1.07
CA ALA A 30 1.01 -21.79 2.28
C ALA A 30 1.49 -22.76 3.35
N GLN A 31 2.80 -22.72 3.64
CA GLN A 31 3.33 -23.47 4.75
C GLN A 31 2.62 -22.95 5.99
N PRO A 32 2.01 -23.82 6.80
CA PRO A 32 1.49 -23.39 8.09
C PRO A 32 2.65 -22.70 8.81
N GLU A 33 2.47 -21.44 9.22
CA GLU A 33 3.44 -20.64 9.94
C GLU A 33 3.73 -21.31 11.29
N THR A 34 4.54 -22.36 11.24
CA THR A 34 4.84 -23.22 12.36
C THR A 34 6.10 -22.64 12.98
N GLY A 35 5.92 -21.69 13.92
CA GLY A 35 6.99 -21.25 14.81
C GLY A 35 7.65 -19.91 14.52
N GLY A 36 7.01 -19.01 13.77
CA GLY A 36 7.43 -17.60 13.77
C GLY A 36 7.07 -16.97 15.11
N GLN A 37 8.02 -16.32 15.79
CA GLN A 37 7.69 -15.46 16.93
C GLN A 37 6.57 -14.51 16.51
N ALA A 38 5.54 -14.38 17.35
CA ALA A 38 4.47 -13.43 17.10
C ALA A 38 5.08 -12.04 16.91
N PHE A 39 4.92 -11.47 15.71
CA PHE A 39 5.36 -10.10 15.47
C PHE A 39 4.57 -9.19 16.42
N ALA A 40 5.27 -8.53 17.32
CA ALA A 40 4.69 -7.64 18.30
C ALA A 40 5.47 -6.33 18.31
N LEU A 41 4.76 -5.22 18.11
CA LEU A 41 5.32 -3.90 18.35
C LEU A 41 5.45 -3.70 19.86
N GLN A 42 6.60 -3.18 20.29
CA GLN A 42 6.83 -2.78 21.67
C GLN A 42 7.07 -1.26 21.70
N PRO A 43 6.48 -0.52 22.66
CA PRO A 43 6.84 0.87 22.88
C PRO A 43 8.34 0.99 23.19
N ALA A 44 8.97 2.05 22.72
CA ALA A 44 10.36 2.40 23.01
C ALA A 44 10.47 3.90 23.20
N ASP A 45 11.41 4.35 24.04
CA ASP A 45 11.69 5.77 24.17
C ASP A 45 12.50 6.26 22.98
N PHE A 46 12.32 7.53 22.60
CA PHE A 46 13.11 8.13 21.51
C PHE A 46 14.62 8.11 21.79
N LEU A 47 15.02 8.06 23.06
CA LEU A 47 16.42 7.97 23.45
C LEU A 47 17.02 6.57 23.23
N ASP A 48 16.18 5.54 23.09
CA ASP A 48 16.61 4.17 22.80
C ASP A 48 16.88 3.96 21.30
N ILE A 49 16.46 4.91 20.45
CA ILE A 49 16.68 4.87 19.01
C ILE A 49 18.09 5.37 18.70
N PRO A 50 18.96 4.53 18.10
CA PRO A 50 20.32 4.93 17.73
C PRO A 50 20.32 6.20 16.86
N ASP A 51 21.22 7.13 17.19
CA ASP A 51 21.44 8.39 16.45
C ASP A 51 20.21 9.32 16.35
N TRP A 52 19.15 9.08 17.11
CA TRP A 52 17.91 9.88 17.00
C TRP A 52 18.13 11.38 17.18
N ARG A 53 19.03 11.77 18.09
CA ARG A 53 19.33 13.18 18.39
C ARG A 53 20.19 13.87 17.33
N SER A 54 20.95 13.12 16.54
CA SER A 54 21.87 13.63 15.52
C SER A 54 21.32 13.50 14.10
N ALA A 55 20.22 12.76 13.91
CA ALA A 55 19.59 12.59 12.62
C ALA A 55 19.10 13.93 12.03
N ASP A 56 19.36 14.16 10.74
CA ASP A 56 18.70 15.23 9.99
C ASP A 56 17.24 14.83 9.70
N LEU A 57 16.30 15.51 10.39
CA LEU A 57 14.88 15.23 10.29
C LEU A 57 14.18 15.99 9.16
N ALA A 58 14.85 16.93 8.49
CA ALA A 58 14.26 17.69 7.38
C ALA A 58 13.70 16.80 6.25
N PRO A 59 14.41 15.78 5.72
CA PRO A 59 13.86 14.89 4.70
C PRO A 59 12.70 14.03 5.22
N ALA A 60 12.76 13.57 6.47
CA ALA A 60 11.69 12.80 7.09
C ALA A 60 10.41 13.64 7.22
N LEU A 61 10.53 14.91 7.62
CA LEU A 61 9.40 15.83 7.70
C LEU A 61 8.78 16.10 6.33
N LEU A 62 9.59 16.25 5.28
CA LEU A 62 9.08 16.42 3.91
C LEU A 62 8.29 15.19 3.45
N ALA A 63 8.83 13.98 3.69
CA ALA A 63 8.14 12.74 3.37
C ALA A 63 6.84 12.59 4.18
N PHE A 64 6.88 12.93 5.47
CA PHE A 64 5.71 12.89 6.35
C PHE A 64 4.59 13.81 5.84
N ARG A 65 4.91 15.04 5.42
CA ARG A 65 3.92 15.97 4.85
C ARG A 65 3.25 15.42 3.60
N ARG A 66 4.04 14.85 2.66
CA ARG A 66 3.50 14.20 1.46
C ARG A 66 2.58 13.02 1.82
N ALA A 67 2.94 12.23 2.84
CA ALA A 67 2.11 11.14 3.32
C ALA A 67 0.80 11.64 3.94
N CYS A 68 0.83 12.75 4.69
CA CYS A 68 -0.37 13.41 5.21
C CYS A 68 -1.30 13.87 4.08
N ASP A 69 -0.76 14.50 3.04
CA ASP A 69 -1.55 14.94 1.89
C ASP A 69 -2.28 13.76 1.23
N GLY A 70 -1.60 12.63 1.06
CA GLY A 70 -2.21 11.40 0.55
C GLY A 70 -3.25 10.80 1.50
N ARG A 71 -2.98 10.76 2.82
CA ARG A 71 -3.93 10.21 3.80
C ARG A 71 -5.20 11.06 3.93
N ARG A 72 -5.09 12.38 3.86
CA ARG A 72 -6.25 13.30 3.92
C ARG A 72 -7.25 13.11 2.77
N GLN A 73 -6.80 12.53 1.67
CA GLN A 73 -7.62 12.25 0.49
C GLN A 73 -8.27 10.86 0.55
N ARG A 74 -7.93 10.01 1.53
CA ARG A 74 -8.51 8.67 1.68
C ARG A 74 -9.76 8.72 2.57
N ALA A 75 -10.70 7.82 2.31
CA ALA A 75 -11.77 7.53 3.24
C ALA A 75 -11.19 6.97 4.56
N ALA A 76 -11.82 7.31 5.69
CA ALA A 76 -11.31 6.94 7.01
C ALA A 76 -11.25 5.42 7.26
N ASP A 77 -12.11 4.67 6.56
CA ASP A 77 -12.22 3.21 6.59
C ASP A 77 -11.46 2.52 5.45
N ALA A 78 -10.82 3.27 4.56
CA ALA A 78 -10.06 2.69 3.46
C ALA A 78 -8.85 1.92 4.01
N ALA A 79 -8.69 0.68 3.57
CA ALA A 79 -7.54 -0.15 3.93
C ALA A 79 -6.21 0.55 3.64
N LEU A 80 -5.22 0.32 4.51
CA LEU A 80 -3.86 0.81 4.30
C LEU A 80 -3.20 0.05 3.13
N PRO A 81 -2.45 0.73 2.27
CA PRO A 81 -1.64 0.06 1.24
C PRO A 81 -0.73 -1.00 1.86
N GLY A 82 -0.70 -2.20 1.27
CA GLY A 82 0.10 -3.33 1.79
C GLY A 82 -0.58 -4.16 2.87
N GLY A 83 -1.87 -3.93 3.18
CA GLY A 83 -2.64 -4.79 4.10
C GLY A 83 -2.27 -4.66 5.58
N GLY A 84 -1.45 -3.66 5.93
CA GLY A 84 -1.02 -3.44 7.31
C GLY A 84 -2.17 -3.06 8.23
N ARG A 85 -2.16 -3.62 9.44
CA ARG A 85 -3.01 -3.21 10.56
C ARG A 85 -2.30 -2.15 11.38
N TYR A 86 -3.04 -1.14 11.85
CA TYR A 86 -2.48 -0.17 12.78
C TYR A 86 -2.21 -0.87 14.13
N GLY A 87 -0.95 -0.85 14.58
CA GLY A 87 -0.55 -1.40 15.88
C GLY A 87 -0.13 -2.87 15.91
N GLY A 88 -0.17 -3.58 14.77
CA GLY A 88 -0.02 -5.04 14.70
C GLY A 88 -1.34 -5.75 14.45
#